data_AF-A0A820EZB7-F1
#
_entry.id   AF-A0A820EZB7-F1
#
_cell.length_a   1.000
_cell.length_b   1.000
_cell.length_c   1.000
_cell.angle_alpha   90.00
_cell.angle_beta   90.00
_cell.angle_gamma   90.00
#
_symmetry.space_group_name_H-M   'P 1'
#
loop_
_entity.id
_entity.type
_entity.pdbx_description
1 polymer ?
#
loop_
_entity_poly.entity_id
_entity_poly.type
_entity_poly.pdbx_seq_one_letter_code
_entity_poly.pdbx_strand_id
1 'polypeptide(L)'
;MNILENKNDLHTEQLSAKVSRLKNIAIDIDNETKEHNRFLESMRFDFDTARSFLGGSSRHLGNVMSSGKGDRRCMCYVIGGVVFAFFFLYYVVNSFRSKMKLITHNILTSNILKGITKGFPLKINAIKIENVSVDYNRDFITRILRRIEYDALRRAVTDLDLNELLPETMPETIQHDDEFLRKMHRILLEYEVEEGELICPETGRKFPILKGIPNMLLQEIEIL
;
A
#
# COMPACT_ATOMS: atom_id res chain seq x y z
N MET A 1 33.49 -79.27 40.09
CA MET A 1 32.57 -78.67 41.09
C MET A 1 32.98 -77.21 41.25
N ASN A 2 32.54 -76.33 40.34
CA ASN A 2 32.87 -74.87 40.31
C ASN A 2 32.05 -74.09 39.25
N ILE A 3 31.34 -74.77 38.34
CA ILE A 3 30.59 -74.10 37.26
C ILE A 3 29.25 -73.51 37.75
N LEU A 4 28.61 -74.16 38.72
CA LEU A 4 27.35 -73.69 39.32
C LEU A 4 27.56 -72.49 40.25
N GLU A 5 28.63 -72.52 41.05
CA GLU A 5 29.01 -71.44 41.95
C GLU A 5 29.42 -70.20 41.15
N ASN A 6 30.30 -70.37 40.15
CA ASN A 6 30.67 -69.28 39.24
C ASN A 6 29.47 -68.70 38.47
N LYS A 7 28.47 -69.51 38.11
CA LYS A 7 27.20 -69.02 37.51
C LYS A 7 26.35 -68.25 38.52
N ASN A 8 26.32 -68.69 39.77
CA ASN A 8 25.54 -68.04 40.82
C ASN A 8 26.18 -66.71 41.23
N ASP A 9 27.50 -66.66 41.30
CA ASP A 9 28.27 -65.45 41.54
C ASP A 9 28.08 -64.45 40.38
N LEU A 10 28.12 -64.92 39.13
CA LEU A 10 27.83 -64.10 37.96
C LEU A 10 26.39 -63.54 37.98
N HIS A 11 25.40 -64.35 38.36
CA HIS A 11 24.02 -63.88 38.51
C HIS A 11 23.87 -62.87 39.65
N THR A 12 24.65 -63.03 40.71
CA THR A 12 24.67 -62.12 41.87
C THR A 12 25.29 -60.77 41.50
N GLU A 13 26.39 -60.76 40.74
CA GLU A 13 26.97 -59.53 40.20
C GLU A 13 26.02 -58.83 39.22
N GLN A 14 25.34 -59.57 38.34
CA GLN A 14 24.34 -59.01 37.45
C GLN A 14 23.14 -58.41 38.18
N LEU A 15 22.69 -59.04 39.28
CA LEU A 15 21.62 -58.49 40.11
C LEU A 15 22.07 -57.19 40.79
N SER A 16 23.26 -57.20 41.37
CA SER A 16 23.84 -56.03 42.04
C SER A 16 24.00 -54.84 41.08
N ALA A 17 24.43 -55.10 39.84
CA ALA A 17 24.52 -54.09 38.79
C ALA A 17 23.14 -53.51 38.41
N LYS A 18 22.09 -54.35 38.33
CA LYS A 18 20.71 -53.89 38.05
C LYS A 18 20.11 -53.09 39.20
N VAL A 19 20.32 -53.51 40.44
CA VAL A 19 19.85 -52.80 41.64
C VAL A 19 20.55 -51.45 41.76
N SER A 20 21.86 -51.40 41.50
CA SER A 20 22.61 -50.14 41.49
C SER A 20 22.09 -49.17 40.43
N ARG A 21 21.73 -49.64 39.23
CA ARG A 21 21.10 -48.80 38.20
C ARG A 21 19.73 -48.28 38.61
N LEU A 22 18.87 -49.13 39.19
CA LEU A 22 17.56 -48.72 39.68
C LEU A 22 17.67 -47.68 40.79
N LYS A 23 18.65 -47.84 41.70
CA LYS A 23 18.93 -46.88 42.76
C LYS A 23 19.36 -45.52 42.20
N ASN A 24 20.23 -45.50 41.18
CA ASN A 24 20.65 -44.25 40.56
C ASN A 24 19.49 -43.55 39.83
N ILE A 25 18.64 -44.29 39.10
CA ILE A 25 17.43 -43.72 38.47
C ILE A 25 16.47 -43.16 39.51
N ALA A 26 16.26 -43.87 40.62
CA ALA A 26 15.40 -43.39 41.69
C ALA A 26 15.93 -42.10 42.34
N ILE A 27 17.25 -41.97 42.48
CA ILE A 27 17.91 -40.75 42.97
C ILE A 27 17.76 -39.60 41.96
N ASP A 28 17.94 -39.87 40.67
CA ASP A 28 17.74 -38.86 39.63
C ASP A 28 16.29 -38.36 39.59
N ILE A 29 15.30 -39.26 39.70
CA ILE A 29 13.87 -38.87 39.75
C ILE A 29 13.58 -38.03 41.01
N ASP A 30 14.16 -38.35 42.16
CA ASP A 30 13.99 -37.56 43.40
C ASP A 30 14.62 -36.17 43.27
N ASN A 31 15.79 -36.07 42.61
CA ASN A 31 16.43 -34.79 42.34
C ASN A 31 15.63 -33.96 41.31
N GLU A 32 15.16 -34.58 40.24
CA GLU A 32 14.35 -33.95 39.19
C GLU A 32 12.99 -33.45 39.74
N THR A 33 12.34 -34.24 40.61
CA THR A 33 11.09 -33.81 41.27
C THR A 33 11.31 -32.65 42.24
N LYS A 34 12.47 -32.58 42.93
CA LYS A 34 12.85 -31.42 43.76
C LYS A 34 13.14 -30.18 42.91
N GLU A 35 13.79 -30.33 41.77
CA GLU A 35 13.99 -29.24 40.82
C GLU A 35 12.68 -28.74 40.22
N HIS A 36 11.77 -29.64 39.82
CA HIS A 36 10.44 -29.28 39.34
C HIS A 36 9.62 -28.54 40.40
N ASN A 37 9.70 -28.93 41.67
CA ASN A 37 9.04 -28.19 42.75
C ASN A 37 9.62 -26.79 42.94
N ARG A 38 10.95 -26.64 42.87
CA ARG A 38 11.60 -25.31 42.91
C ARG A 38 11.23 -24.44 41.71
N PHE A 39 11.11 -25.04 40.53
CA PHE A 39 10.69 -24.34 39.33
C PHE A 39 9.23 -23.86 39.41
N LEU A 40 8.33 -24.70 39.94
CA LEU A 40 6.94 -24.31 40.19
C LEU A 40 6.82 -23.15 41.19
N GLU A 41 7.69 -23.11 42.20
CA GLU A 41 7.75 -22.02 43.17
C GLU A 41 8.23 -20.71 42.51
N SER A 42 9.22 -20.79 41.61
CA SER A 42 9.65 -19.64 40.78
C SER A 42 8.55 -19.17 39.84
N MET A 43 7.83 -20.08 39.18
CA MET A 43 6.69 -19.74 38.33
C MET A 43 5.57 -19.05 39.13
N ARG A 44 5.31 -19.48 40.37
CA ARG A 44 4.31 -18.84 41.24
C ARG A 44 4.69 -17.38 41.54
N PHE A 45 5.97 -17.12 41.81
CA PHE A 45 6.46 -15.77 42.06
C PHE A 45 6.35 -14.87 40.82
N ASP A 46 6.69 -15.37 39.63
CA ASP A 46 6.55 -14.64 38.37
C ASP A 46 5.08 -14.37 38.03
N PHE A 47 4.19 -15.33 38.34
CA PHE A 47 2.75 -15.18 38.13
C PHE A 47 2.10 -14.17 39.09
N ASP A 48 2.50 -14.17 40.36
CA ASP A 48 2.04 -13.18 41.33
C ASP A 48 2.57 -11.78 41.00
N THR A 49 3.80 -11.70 40.51
CA THR A 49 4.41 -10.45 40.01
C THR A 49 3.65 -9.92 38.78
N ALA A 50 3.38 -10.78 37.79
CA ALA A 50 2.57 -10.43 36.63
C ALA A 50 1.12 -10.02 37.01
N ARG A 51 0.53 -10.69 38.01
CA ARG A 51 -0.79 -10.35 38.55
C ARG A 51 -0.79 -8.99 39.27
N SER A 52 0.29 -8.63 39.96
CA SER A 52 0.44 -7.32 40.61
C SER A 52 0.57 -6.19 39.57
N PHE A 53 1.37 -6.40 38.52
CA PHE A 53 1.51 -5.46 37.40
C PHE A 53 0.21 -5.30 36.59
N LEU A 54 -0.48 -6.41 36.30
CA LEU A 54 -1.79 -6.38 35.63
C LEU A 54 -2.91 -5.90 36.57
N GLY A 55 -2.74 -6.01 37.88
CA GLY A 55 -3.68 -5.49 38.89
C GLY A 55 -3.84 -3.97 38.79
N GLY A 56 -2.74 -3.24 38.60
CA GLY A 56 -2.73 -1.80 38.35
C GLY A 56 -3.45 -1.41 37.06
N SER A 57 -3.23 -2.15 35.97
CA SER A 57 -3.91 -1.95 34.69
C SER A 57 -5.39 -2.35 34.73
N SER A 58 -5.75 -3.43 35.42
CA SER A 58 -7.14 -3.89 35.58
C SER A 58 -7.99 -2.93 36.39
N ARG A 59 -7.37 -2.19 37.34
CA ARG A 59 -8.04 -1.14 38.12
C ARG A 59 -8.27 0.12 37.30
N HIS A 60 -7.33 0.48 36.41
CA HIS A 60 -7.52 1.58 35.47
C HIS A 60 -8.55 1.23 34.39
N LEU A 61 -8.49 0.03 33.81
CA LEU A 61 -9.51 -0.49 32.89
C LEU A 61 -10.87 -0.62 33.58
N GLY A 62 -10.90 -1.06 34.85
CA GLY A 62 -12.10 -1.12 35.66
C GLY A 62 -12.71 0.26 35.89
N ASN A 63 -11.92 1.29 36.21
CA ASN A 63 -12.41 2.65 36.38
C ASN A 63 -12.87 3.31 35.06
N VAL A 64 -12.23 3.00 33.93
CA VAL A 64 -12.63 3.47 32.59
C VAL A 64 -13.87 2.73 32.08
N MET A 65 -14.00 1.42 32.37
CA MET A 65 -15.14 0.59 31.98
C MET A 65 -16.35 0.76 32.91
N SER A 66 -16.12 1.13 34.18
CA SER A 66 -17.18 1.41 35.19
C SER A 66 -17.60 2.88 35.23
N SER A 67 -16.86 3.79 34.59
CA SER A 67 -17.33 5.16 34.32
C SER A 67 -18.39 5.22 33.20
N GLY A 68 -18.93 4.07 32.79
CA GLY A 68 -20.02 3.90 31.83
C GLY A 68 -21.43 4.00 32.41
N LYS A 69 -21.64 4.63 33.57
CA LYS A 69 -22.98 5.12 33.99
C LYS A 69 -23.28 6.51 33.40
N GLY A 70 -22.92 6.68 32.13
CA GLY A 70 -23.06 7.88 31.32
C GLY A 70 -23.34 7.50 29.88
N ASP A 71 -24.59 7.08 29.65
CA ASP A 71 -25.35 7.11 28.41
C ASP A 71 -24.82 6.30 27.19
N ARG A 72 -25.48 5.18 26.87
CA ARG A 72 -25.34 4.45 25.59
C ARG A 72 -25.36 5.39 24.38
N ARG A 73 -26.06 6.54 24.51
CA ARG A 73 -26.13 7.58 23.48
C ARG A 73 -24.77 8.20 23.18
N CYS A 74 -23.90 8.44 24.18
CA CYS A 74 -22.56 8.98 23.96
C CYS A 74 -21.71 8.06 23.06
N MET A 75 -21.73 6.73 23.30
CA MET A 75 -21.05 5.79 22.41
C MET A 75 -21.65 5.78 21.00
N CYS A 76 -22.98 5.83 20.86
CA CYS A 76 -23.63 5.93 19.54
C CYS A 76 -23.28 7.24 18.82
N TYR A 77 -23.17 8.37 19.52
CA TYR A 77 -22.76 9.65 18.93
C TYR A 77 -21.29 9.63 18.50
N VAL A 78 -20.39 9.01 19.27
CA VAL A 78 -18.98 8.85 18.88
C VAL A 78 -18.88 7.98 17.63
N ILE A 79 -19.55 6.82 17.61
CA ILE A 79 -19.55 5.92 16.43
C ILE A 79 -20.17 6.63 15.22
N GLY A 80 -21.33 7.27 15.40
CA GLY A 80 -22.00 8.03 14.34
C GLY A 80 -21.13 9.18 13.83
N GLY A 81 -20.43 9.88 14.72
CA GLY A 81 -19.49 10.94 14.37
C GLY A 81 -18.29 10.43 13.58
N VAL A 82 -17.71 9.28 13.96
CA VAL A 82 -16.60 8.66 13.21
C VAL A 82 -17.07 8.20 11.83
N VAL A 83 -18.22 7.54 11.74
CA VAL A 83 -18.80 7.10 10.46
C VAL A 83 -19.11 8.30 9.57
N PHE A 84 -19.77 9.32 10.11
CA PHE A 84 -20.04 10.57 9.40
C PHE A 84 -18.75 11.25 8.93
N ALA A 85 -17.75 11.38 9.80
CA ALA A 85 -16.45 11.95 9.44
C ALA A 85 -15.76 11.14 8.34
N PHE A 86 -15.83 9.82 8.37
CA PHE A 86 -15.29 8.96 7.32
C PHE A 86 -15.99 9.18 5.98
N PHE A 87 -17.32 9.19 5.95
CA PHE A 87 -18.08 9.48 4.73
C PHE A 87 -17.88 10.91 4.22
N PHE A 88 -17.82 11.88 5.13
CA PHE A 88 -17.55 13.27 4.82
C PHE A 88 -16.14 13.42 4.21
N LEU A 89 -15.12 12.86 4.85
CA LEU A 89 -13.75 12.84 4.33
C LEU A 89 -13.69 12.13 2.98
N TYR A 90 -14.35 10.97 2.82
CA TYR A 90 -14.42 10.26 1.55
C TYR A 90 -15.04 11.13 0.46
N TYR A 91 -16.16 11.79 0.75
CA TYR A 91 -16.84 12.68 -0.19
C TYR A 91 -15.97 13.89 -0.55
N VAL A 92 -15.35 14.52 0.44
CA VAL A 92 -14.43 15.65 0.25
C VAL A 92 -13.25 15.23 -0.61
N VAL A 93 -12.56 14.14 -0.27
CA VAL A 93 -11.43 13.61 -1.06
C VAL A 93 -11.84 13.26 -2.49
N ASN A 94 -13.02 12.67 -2.69
CA ASN A 94 -13.53 12.35 -4.02
C ASN A 94 -13.94 13.61 -4.80
N SER A 95 -14.40 14.67 -4.12
CA SER A 95 -14.75 15.95 -4.71
C SER A 95 -13.53 16.77 -5.12
N PHE A 96 -12.39 16.59 -4.48
CA PHE A 96 -11.12 17.27 -4.81
C PHE A 96 -10.28 16.53 -5.85
N ARG A 97 -10.78 15.44 -6.42
CA ARG A 97 -10.03 14.62 -7.37
C ARG A 97 -10.04 15.29 -8.75
N SER A 98 -8.97 16.03 -9.06
CA SER A 98 -8.77 16.61 -10.40
C SER A 98 -8.58 15.51 -11.44
N LYS A 99 -9.22 15.68 -12.61
CA LYS A 99 -9.16 14.73 -13.73
C LYS A 99 -7.89 14.95 -14.56
N MET A 100 -7.64 14.03 -15.50
CA MET A 100 -6.42 14.02 -16.33
C MET A 100 -6.49 15.12 -17.38
N LYS A 101 -5.52 16.02 -17.36
CA LYS A 101 -5.37 17.09 -18.35
C LYS A 101 -4.50 16.63 -19.52
N LEU A 102 -4.62 17.29 -20.68
CA LEU A 102 -3.79 17.01 -21.85
C LEU A 102 -2.29 17.23 -21.61
N ILE A 103 -1.93 18.13 -20.69
CA ILE A 103 -0.53 18.23 -20.25
C ILE A 103 0.00 16.92 -19.64
N THR A 104 -0.81 16.22 -18.86
CA THR A 104 -0.42 14.94 -18.26
C THR A 104 -0.19 13.91 -19.35
N HIS A 105 -1.04 13.89 -20.38
CA HIS A 105 -0.85 13.01 -21.54
C HIS A 105 0.50 13.24 -22.23
N ASN A 106 0.91 14.50 -22.39
CA ASN A 106 2.17 14.87 -23.03
C ASN A 106 3.43 14.50 -22.21
N ILE A 107 3.27 14.19 -20.92
CA ILE A 107 4.38 13.78 -20.04
C ILE A 107 4.49 12.25 -19.93
N LEU A 108 3.39 11.53 -20.12
CA LEU A 108 3.35 10.06 -19.93
C LEU A 108 4.00 9.32 -21.10
N THR A 109 4.88 8.37 -20.78
CA THR A 109 5.54 7.49 -21.75
C THR A 109 5.36 6.03 -21.33
N SER A 110 5.37 5.10 -22.28
CA SER A 110 5.37 3.66 -22.01
C SER A 110 6.76 3.01 -22.11
N ASN A 111 7.83 3.80 -22.04
CA ASN A 111 9.22 3.33 -22.22
C ASN A 111 9.68 2.31 -21.16
N ILE A 112 8.92 2.13 -20.09
CA ILE A 112 9.22 1.19 -19.01
C ILE A 112 8.80 -0.26 -19.33
N LEU A 113 8.05 -0.47 -20.43
CA LEU A 113 7.69 -1.80 -20.92
C LEU A 113 8.91 -2.51 -21.55
N LYS A 114 8.97 -3.83 -21.39
CA LYS A 114 10.05 -4.66 -21.94
C LYS A 114 10.11 -4.60 -23.47
N GLY A 115 11.29 -4.24 -24.00
CA GLY A 115 11.58 -4.30 -25.44
C GLY A 115 11.11 -3.10 -26.27
N ILE A 116 10.68 -2.00 -25.65
CA ILE A 116 10.23 -0.79 -26.36
C ILE A 116 11.39 0.14 -26.69
N THR A 117 11.40 0.64 -27.93
CA THR A 117 12.31 1.71 -28.39
C THR A 117 11.58 3.03 -28.64
N LYS A 118 10.27 2.99 -28.93
CA LYS A 118 9.43 4.17 -29.20
C LYS A 118 8.10 4.10 -28.43
N GLY A 119 8.14 4.39 -27.13
CA GLY A 119 6.95 4.37 -26.26
C GLY A 119 6.21 5.71 -26.14
N PHE A 120 6.43 6.65 -27.06
CA PHE A 120 5.82 7.99 -27.03
C PHE A 120 5.61 8.54 -28.46
N PRO A 121 4.54 9.31 -28.72
CA PRO A 121 3.40 9.57 -27.85
C PRO A 121 2.43 8.40 -27.75
N LEU A 122 1.73 8.31 -26.62
CA LEU A 122 0.63 7.36 -26.44
C LEU A 122 -0.55 7.82 -27.29
N LYS A 123 -1.26 6.91 -27.96
CA LYS A 123 -2.51 7.26 -28.64
C LYS A 123 -3.61 7.44 -27.60
N ILE A 124 -4.37 8.52 -27.66
CA ILE A 124 -5.47 8.77 -26.73
C ILE A 124 -6.81 8.44 -27.38
N ASN A 125 -7.66 7.71 -26.67
CA ASN A 125 -9.04 7.45 -27.09
C ASN A 125 -9.95 7.78 -25.91
N ALA A 126 -10.55 8.98 -25.93
CA ALA A 126 -11.43 9.43 -24.85
C ALA A 126 -12.89 9.08 -25.15
N ILE A 127 -13.58 8.56 -24.13
CA ILE A 127 -15.02 8.31 -24.16
C ILE A 127 -15.76 9.54 -23.63
N LYS A 128 -15.20 10.20 -22.60
CA LYS A 128 -15.81 11.36 -21.96
C LYS A 128 -14.76 12.44 -21.69
N ILE A 129 -15.01 13.63 -22.22
CA ILE A 129 -14.17 14.82 -22.09
C ILE A 129 -15.03 15.93 -21.50
N GLU A 130 -14.45 16.70 -20.58
CA GLU A 130 -15.06 17.89 -20.00
C GLU A 130 -14.11 19.08 -20.19
N ASN A 131 -14.68 20.26 -20.43
CA ASN A 131 -13.93 21.51 -20.46
C ASN A 131 -14.17 22.27 -19.16
N VAL A 132 -13.11 22.43 -18.36
CA VAL A 132 -13.13 23.11 -17.07
C VAL A 132 -12.26 24.36 -17.18
N SER A 133 -12.86 25.54 -17.03
CA SER A 133 -12.12 26.80 -17.11
C SER A 133 -11.07 26.89 -15.99
N VAL A 134 -9.85 27.29 -16.34
CA VAL A 134 -8.72 27.46 -15.40
C VAL A 134 -8.14 28.86 -15.58
N ASP A 135 -7.69 29.47 -14.48
CA ASP A 135 -7.06 30.79 -14.51
C ASP A 135 -5.84 30.83 -15.42
N TYR A 136 -5.85 31.74 -16.40
CA TYR A 136 -4.76 31.90 -17.35
C TYR A 136 -3.52 32.49 -16.68
N ASN A 137 -2.40 31.77 -16.78
CA ASN A 137 -1.10 32.23 -16.31
C ASN A 137 -0.06 32.17 -17.44
N ARG A 138 0.28 33.33 -17.98
CA ARG A 138 1.24 33.48 -19.10
C ARG A 138 2.62 32.93 -18.77
N ASP A 139 3.14 33.24 -17.59
CA ASP A 139 4.48 32.81 -17.17
C ASP A 139 4.56 31.28 -17.04
N PHE A 140 3.50 30.67 -16.54
CA PHE A 140 3.38 29.22 -16.42
C PHE A 140 3.39 28.55 -17.80
N ILE A 141 2.55 29.01 -18.72
CA ILE A 141 2.47 28.45 -20.08
C ILE A 141 3.81 28.62 -20.82
N THR A 142 4.43 29.79 -20.74
CA THR A 142 5.74 30.04 -21.39
C THR A 142 6.83 29.08 -20.91
N ARG A 143 6.83 28.72 -19.61
CA ARG A 143 7.76 27.74 -19.04
C ARG A 143 7.43 26.31 -19.48
N ILE A 144 6.15 25.97 -19.55
CA ILE A 144 5.70 24.62 -19.86
C ILE A 144 5.89 24.27 -21.32
N LEU A 145 5.68 25.23 -22.22
CA LEU A 145 5.86 25.05 -23.67
C LEU A 145 7.26 24.56 -24.05
N ARG A 146 8.28 24.91 -23.25
CA ARG A 146 9.66 24.44 -23.47
C ARG A 146 9.86 22.94 -23.19
N ARG A 147 8.89 22.29 -22.52
CA ARG A 147 8.93 20.87 -22.14
C ARG A 147 7.86 20.03 -22.84
N ILE A 148 6.95 20.68 -23.57
CA ILE A 148 5.85 20.03 -24.27
C ILE A 148 6.35 19.54 -25.63
N GLU A 149 6.02 18.30 -25.99
CA GLU A 149 6.17 17.83 -27.36
C GLU A 149 4.97 18.31 -28.18
N TYR A 150 5.20 19.24 -29.11
CA TYR A 150 4.13 19.88 -29.89
C TYR A 150 3.45 18.89 -30.85
N ASP A 151 4.21 18.02 -31.50
CA ASP A 151 3.69 17.02 -32.44
C ASP A 151 2.78 16.00 -31.73
N ALA A 152 3.18 15.58 -30.53
CA ALA A 152 2.37 14.71 -29.68
C ALA A 152 1.05 15.37 -29.29
N LEU A 153 1.09 16.65 -28.90
CA LEU A 153 -0.11 17.40 -28.55
C LEU A 153 -1.05 17.53 -29.74
N ARG A 154 -0.53 17.85 -30.93
CA ARG A 154 -1.33 17.99 -32.15
C ARG A 154 -2.05 16.69 -32.51
N ARG A 155 -1.37 15.54 -32.36
CA ARG A 155 -1.99 14.22 -32.52
C ARG A 155 -3.09 14.00 -31.50
N ALA A 156 -2.85 14.30 -30.22
CA ALA A 156 -3.86 14.15 -29.18
C ALA A 156 -5.09 15.02 -29.43
N VAL A 157 -4.90 16.28 -29.88
CA VAL A 157 -6.01 17.18 -30.26
C VAL A 157 -6.82 16.62 -31.42
N THR A 158 -6.15 16.01 -32.40
CA THR A 158 -6.80 15.35 -33.55
C THR A 158 -7.55 14.09 -33.14
N ASP A 159 -6.94 13.26 -32.28
CA ASP A 159 -7.54 12.01 -31.78
C ASP A 159 -8.78 12.27 -30.90
N LEU A 160 -8.81 13.40 -30.20
CA LEU A 160 -9.92 13.82 -29.35
C LEU A 160 -11.01 14.64 -30.08
N ASP A 161 -10.83 14.89 -31.38
CA ASP A 161 -11.73 15.71 -32.22
C ASP A 161 -12.08 17.07 -31.57
N LEU A 162 -11.07 17.73 -30.99
CA LEU A 162 -11.27 19.06 -30.41
C LEU A 162 -11.39 20.09 -31.53
N ASN A 163 -12.40 20.97 -31.44
CA ASN A 163 -12.64 22.08 -32.38
C ASN A 163 -11.55 23.17 -32.39
N GLU A 164 -10.39 22.91 -31.78
CA GLU A 164 -9.27 23.84 -31.66
C GLU A 164 -8.20 23.49 -32.70
N LEU A 165 -8.12 24.29 -33.77
CA LEU A 165 -7.12 24.12 -34.82
C LEU A 165 -5.76 24.65 -34.36
N LEU A 166 -4.80 23.74 -34.18
CA LEU A 166 -3.40 24.07 -33.93
C LEU A 166 -2.64 24.26 -35.25
N PRO A 167 -1.76 25.28 -35.35
CA PRO A 167 -0.85 25.46 -36.49
C PRO A 167 -0.01 24.20 -36.78
N GLU A 168 0.38 23.99 -38.04
CA GLU A 168 1.20 22.84 -38.43
C GLU A 168 2.60 22.86 -37.82
N THR A 169 3.15 24.05 -37.59
CA THR A 169 4.46 24.23 -36.96
C THR A 169 4.35 25.17 -35.77
N MET A 170 5.21 24.96 -34.77
CA MET A 170 5.29 25.85 -33.61
C MET A 170 5.76 27.23 -34.09
N PRO A 171 5.00 28.32 -33.84
CA PRO A 171 5.37 29.65 -34.30
C PRO A 171 6.68 30.10 -33.64
N GLU A 172 7.58 30.72 -34.41
CA GLU A 172 8.90 31.16 -33.91
C GLU A 172 8.80 32.28 -32.86
N THR A 173 7.69 33.03 -32.85
CA THR A 173 7.45 34.19 -31.97
C THR A 173 6.54 33.89 -30.77
N ILE A 174 6.76 32.75 -30.09
CA ILE A 174 5.96 32.28 -28.94
C ILE A 174 5.81 33.33 -27.83
N GLN A 175 6.82 34.18 -27.63
CA GLN A 175 6.85 35.13 -26.51
C GLN A 175 5.90 36.33 -26.68
N HIS A 176 5.54 36.68 -27.92
CA HIS A 176 4.72 37.86 -28.20
C HIS A 176 3.28 37.52 -28.61
N ASP A 177 3.00 36.27 -28.97
CA ASP A 177 1.68 35.83 -29.39
C ASP A 177 0.82 35.36 -28.20
N ASP A 178 0.17 36.33 -27.55
CA ASP A 178 -0.71 36.07 -26.40
C ASP A 178 -2.00 35.29 -26.80
N GLU A 179 -2.40 35.34 -28.07
CA GLU A 179 -3.53 34.55 -28.59
C GLU A 179 -3.16 33.07 -28.66
N PHE A 180 -1.97 32.75 -29.17
CA PHE A 180 -1.44 31.40 -29.18
C PHE A 180 -1.26 30.84 -27.76
N LEU A 181 -0.71 31.63 -26.83
CA LEU A 181 -0.54 31.21 -25.43
C LEU A 181 -1.88 30.90 -24.75
N ARG A 182 -2.94 31.66 -25.05
CA ARG A 182 -4.29 31.36 -24.58
C ARG A 182 -4.88 30.08 -25.18
N LYS A 183 -4.67 29.83 -26.48
CA LYS A 183 -5.08 28.57 -27.12
C LYS A 183 -4.35 27.38 -26.47
N MET A 184 -3.04 27.50 -26.25
CA MET A 184 -2.26 26.47 -25.59
C MET A 184 -2.69 26.23 -24.15
N HIS A 185 -3.01 27.30 -23.40
CA HIS A 185 -3.57 27.18 -22.04
C HIS A 185 -4.86 26.37 -22.03
N ARG A 186 -5.80 26.71 -22.92
CA ARG A 186 -7.07 26.03 -23.07
C ARG A 186 -6.90 24.56 -23.39
N ILE A 187 -6.07 24.25 -24.39
CA ILE A 187 -5.80 22.87 -24.79
C ILE A 187 -5.14 22.08 -23.65
N LEU A 188 -4.09 22.61 -23.04
CA LEU A 188 -3.28 21.88 -22.07
C LEU A 188 -3.95 21.70 -20.71
N LEU A 189 -4.72 22.70 -20.26
CA LEU A 189 -5.18 22.80 -18.87
C LEU A 189 -6.69 22.78 -18.68
N GLU A 190 -7.49 23.14 -19.68
CA GLU A 190 -8.94 23.20 -19.54
C GLU A 190 -9.63 21.91 -20.01
N TYR A 191 -9.06 21.19 -20.97
CA TYR A 191 -9.62 19.90 -21.35
C TYR A 191 -9.17 18.81 -20.39
N GLU A 192 -10.16 18.20 -19.75
CA GLU A 192 -10.02 17.10 -18.82
C GLU A 192 -10.67 15.84 -19.39
N VAL A 193 -9.92 14.75 -19.47
CA VAL A 193 -10.43 13.44 -19.88
C VAL A 193 -10.92 12.71 -18.63
N GLU A 194 -12.20 12.34 -18.60
CA GLU A 194 -12.80 11.62 -17.48
C GLU A 194 -12.71 10.11 -17.66
N GLU A 195 -12.99 9.61 -18.86
CA GLU A 195 -12.96 8.18 -19.19
C GLU A 195 -12.36 7.97 -20.58
N GLY A 196 -11.54 6.94 -20.72
CA GLY A 196 -10.86 6.63 -21.99
C GLY A 196 -9.78 5.57 -21.84
N GLU A 197 -8.94 5.45 -22.85
CA GLU A 197 -7.75 4.59 -22.84
C GLU A 197 -6.57 5.28 -23.52
N LEU A 198 -5.36 5.06 -22.99
CA LEU A 198 -4.10 5.39 -23.65
C LEU A 198 -3.52 4.12 -24.26
N ILE A 199 -3.09 4.16 -25.51
CA ILE A 199 -2.59 2.99 -26.22
C ILE A 199 -1.12 3.20 -26.55
N CYS A 200 -0.28 2.25 -26.14
CA CYS A 200 1.12 2.24 -26.53
C CYS A 200 1.26 2.05 -28.04
N PRO A 201 2.05 2.89 -28.75
CA PRO A 201 2.18 2.79 -30.21
C PRO A 201 2.92 1.53 -30.68
N GLU A 202 3.82 0.97 -29.87
CA GLU A 202 4.67 -0.17 -30.26
C GLU A 202 4.07 -1.52 -29.81
N THR A 203 3.60 -1.62 -28.57
CA THR A 203 3.06 -2.87 -28.01
C THR A 203 1.55 -3.01 -28.15
N GLY A 204 0.83 -1.93 -28.43
CA GLY A 204 -0.63 -1.90 -28.38
C GLY A 204 -1.22 -2.02 -26.97
N ARG A 205 -0.38 -1.98 -25.91
CA ARG A 205 -0.84 -2.04 -24.52
C ARG A 205 -1.76 -0.88 -24.20
N LYS A 206 -2.94 -1.19 -23.67
CA LYS A 206 -3.98 -0.23 -23.30
C LYS A 206 -3.89 0.13 -21.82
N PHE A 207 -3.79 1.41 -21.49
CA PHE A 207 -3.84 1.95 -20.14
C PHE A 207 -5.19 2.64 -19.93
N PRO A 208 -6.11 2.05 -19.14
CA PRO A 208 -7.44 2.62 -18.96
C PRO A 208 -7.37 3.91 -18.13
N ILE A 209 -8.18 4.90 -18.50
CA ILE A 209 -8.42 6.14 -17.77
C ILE A 209 -9.79 6.01 -17.10
N LEU A 210 -9.80 6.04 -15.76
CA LEU A 210 -11.03 5.94 -14.96
C LEU A 210 -11.11 7.12 -14.01
N LYS A 211 -12.24 7.85 -14.03
CA LYS A 211 -12.45 9.06 -13.20
C LYS A 211 -11.29 10.07 -13.34
N GLY A 212 -10.81 10.21 -14.57
CA GLY A 212 -9.71 11.08 -14.94
C GLY A 212 -8.35 10.67 -14.40
N ILE A 213 -8.13 9.38 -14.08
CA ILE A 213 -6.81 8.89 -13.67
C ILE A 213 -6.37 7.77 -14.60
N PRO A 214 -5.25 7.95 -15.31
CA PRO A 214 -4.66 6.91 -16.13
C PRO A 214 -4.03 5.84 -15.23
N ASN A 215 -4.41 4.58 -15.41
CA ASN A 215 -3.78 3.47 -14.73
C ASN A 215 -2.57 2.98 -15.53
N MET A 216 -1.38 3.40 -15.11
CA MET A 216 -0.09 3.03 -15.71
C MET A 216 0.58 1.82 -15.01
N LEU A 217 -0.15 1.09 -14.16
CA LEU A 217 0.40 -0.08 -13.47
C LEU A 217 0.64 -1.22 -14.46
N LEU A 218 1.79 -1.85 -14.31
CA LEU A 218 2.25 -2.97 -15.11
C LEU A 218 2.33 -4.22 -14.25
N GLN A 219 2.12 -5.38 -14.87
CA GLN A 219 2.42 -6.66 -14.23
C GLN A 219 3.94 -6.90 -14.23
N GLU A 220 4.45 -7.69 -13.29
CA GLU A 220 5.88 -7.99 -13.16
C GLU A 220 6.48 -8.58 -14.46
N ILE A 221 5.69 -9.32 -15.24
CA ILE A 221 6.10 -9.92 -16.52
C ILE A 221 6.23 -8.86 -17.64
N GLU A 222 5.50 -7.74 -17.52
CA GLU A 222 5.51 -6.63 -18.48
C GLU A 222 6.67 -5.64 -18.22
N ILE A 223 7.26 -5.72 -17.03
CA ILE A 223 8.43 -4.94 -16.60
C ILE A 223 9.69 -5.69 -17.04
N LEU A 224 10.73 -4.93 -17.40
CA LEU A 224 12.02 -5.42 -17.91
C LEU A 224 12.58 -6.63 -17.15
#